data_AF-A0A9D4RWB0-F1
#
_entry.id   AF-A0A9D4RWB0-F1
#
_cell.length_a   1.000
_cell.length_b   1.000
_cell.length_c   1.000
_cell.angle_alpha   90.00
_cell.angle_beta   90.00
_cell.angle_gamma   90.00
#
_symmetry.space_group_name_H-M   'P 1'
#
loop_
_entity.id
_entity.type
_entity.pdbx_description
1 polymer ?
#
loop_
_entity_poly.entity_id
_entity_poly.type
_entity_poly.pdbx_seq_one_letter_code
_entity_poly.pdbx_strand_id
1 'polypeptide(L)'
;MHITATSVQMLITAISVQMHITAISVQMHITATSVQMHITAISVQMLITAISVQMHITATSVQMHITAIAVQMHITAISVQMHITAISVQMHITARARVKETVGYFFPCSLFLTQIRNTATVRKTNELIILNYLLN
;
A
#
# COMPACT_ATOMS: atom_id res chain seq x y z
N MET A 1 -16.35 7.75 11.05
CA MET A 1 -17.04 8.78 10.21
C MET A 1 -17.24 8.22 8.81
N HIS A 2 -18.40 8.47 8.18
CA HIS A 2 -18.65 8.11 6.77
C HIS A 2 -18.75 9.37 5.92
N ILE A 3 -18.00 9.45 4.83
CA ILE A 3 -17.96 10.61 3.94
C ILE A 3 -18.30 10.16 2.52
N THR A 4 -19.30 10.80 1.92
CA THR A 4 -19.61 10.66 0.49
C THR A 4 -19.54 12.03 -0.15
N ALA A 5 -18.60 12.22 -1.08
CA ALA A 5 -18.37 13.52 -1.71
C ALA A 5 -17.77 13.37 -3.10
N THR A 6 -17.78 14.44 -3.89
CA THR A 6 -17.00 14.47 -5.14
C THR A 6 -15.50 14.59 -4.85
N SER A 7 -15.12 15.46 -3.93
CA SER A 7 -13.73 15.64 -3.50
C SER A 7 -13.65 15.70 -1.99
N VAL A 8 -12.61 15.08 -1.43
CA VAL A 8 -12.30 15.11 0.01
C VAL A 8 -10.87 15.59 0.18
N GLN A 9 -10.69 16.67 0.95
CA GLN A 9 -9.39 17.16 1.38
C GLN A 9 -9.39 17.29 2.91
N MET A 10 -8.47 16.60 3.59
CA MET A 10 -8.40 16.63 5.05
C MET A 10 -6.96 16.67 5.57
N LEU A 11 -6.77 17.40 6.67
CA LEU A 11 -5.59 17.37 7.52
C LEU A 11 -6.05 16.93 8.92
N ILE A 12 -5.50 15.83 9.42
CA ILE A 12 -5.93 15.23 10.69
C ILE A 12 -4.73 15.00 11.60
N THR A 13 -4.83 15.49 12.83
CA THR A 13 -3.94 15.13 13.95
C THR A 13 -4.80 14.58 15.07
N ALA A 14 -4.67 13.30 15.39
CA ALA A 14 -5.52 12.62 16.36
C ALA A 14 -4.81 11.44 17.02
N ILE A 15 -5.34 10.95 18.14
CA ILE A 15 -4.84 9.70 18.73
C ILE A 15 -5.28 8.51 17.88
N SER A 16 -6.55 8.47 17.48
CA SER A 16 -7.13 7.41 16.65
C SER A 16 -7.98 8.02 15.53
N VAL A 17 -7.89 7.42 14.34
CA VAL A 17 -8.66 7.81 13.18
C VAL A 17 -9.37 6.59 12.63
N GLN A 18 -10.71 6.66 12.53
CA GLN A 18 -11.53 5.64 11.88
C GLN A 18 -12.47 6.28 10.85
N MET A 19 -12.23 6.00 9.57
CA MET A 19 -12.97 6.61 8.46
C MET A 19 -13.37 5.61 7.39
N HIS A 20 -14.56 5.84 6.82
CA HIS A 20 -15.02 5.23 5.58
C HIS A 20 -15.30 6.35 4.57
N ILE A 21 -14.65 6.30 3.41
CA ILE A 21 -14.74 7.36 2.40
C ILE A 21 -15.10 6.76 1.05
N THR A 22 -16.14 7.33 0.44
CA THR A 22 -16.50 7.09 -0.96
C THR A 22 -16.45 8.42 -1.71
N ALA A 23 -15.48 8.59 -2.61
CA ALA A 23 -15.33 9.87 -3.32
C ALA A 23 -14.73 9.71 -4.73
N ILE A 24 -14.80 10.75 -5.57
CA ILE A 24 -14.05 10.73 -6.84
C ILE A 24 -12.57 10.95 -6.56
N SER A 25 -12.25 11.97 -5.75
CA SER A 25 -10.87 12.32 -5.38
C SER A 25 -10.71 12.40 -3.86
N VAL A 26 -9.64 11.82 -3.34
CA VAL A 26 -9.29 11.87 -1.92
C VAL A 26 -7.85 12.35 -1.78
N GLN A 27 -7.65 13.45 -1.04
CA GLN A 27 -6.34 13.95 -0.64
C GLN A 27 -6.29 14.07 0.88
N MET A 28 -5.41 13.31 1.54
CA MET A 28 -5.31 13.34 3.00
C MET A 28 -3.88 13.42 3.52
N HIS A 29 -3.72 14.17 4.60
CA HIS A 29 -2.53 14.17 5.43
C HIS A 29 -2.92 13.80 6.86
N ILE A 30 -2.38 12.69 7.39
CA ILE A 30 -2.77 12.16 8.69
C ILE A 30 -1.54 11.94 9.55
N THR A 31 -1.57 12.49 10.76
CA THR A 31 -0.62 12.18 11.82
C THR A 31 -1.40 11.62 13.00
N ALA A 32 -1.24 10.32 13.29
CA ALA A 32 -2.02 9.69 14.36
C ALA A 32 -1.29 8.53 15.03
N THR A 33 -1.73 8.11 16.22
CA THR A 33 -1.21 6.88 16.82
C THR A 33 -1.73 5.65 16.06
N SER A 34 -3.03 5.61 15.78
CA SER A 34 -3.69 4.52 15.05
C SER A 34 -4.56 5.06 13.93
N VAL A 35 -4.44 4.46 12.74
CA VAL A 35 -5.24 4.79 11.56
C VAL A 35 -5.92 3.54 11.04
N GLN A 36 -7.25 3.56 10.98
CA GLN A 36 -8.06 2.54 10.31
C GLN A 36 -8.93 3.21 9.24
N MET A 37 -8.71 2.86 7.96
CA MET A 37 -9.45 3.47 6.86
C MET A 37 -9.95 2.45 5.84
N HIS A 38 -11.15 2.71 5.34
CA HIS A 38 -11.70 2.07 4.15
C HIS A 38 -12.02 3.15 3.11
N ILE A 39 -11.43 3.04 1.92
CA ILE A 39 -11.55 4.06 0.87
C ILE A 39 -11.97 3.39 -0.45
N THR A 40 -13.03 3.92 -1.05
CA THR A 40 -13.42 3.63 -2.42
C THR A 40 -13.41 4.91 -3.23
N ALA A 41 -12.47 5.05 -4.16
CA ALA A 41 -12.34 6.29 -4.94
C ALA A 41 -11.79 6.12 -6.35
N ILE A 42 -11.89 7.14 -7.21
CA ILE A 42 -11.19 7.09 -8.51
C ILE A 42 -9.70 7.39 -8.30
N SER A 43 -9.39 8.44 -7.54
CA SER A 43 -8.02 8.85 -7.22
C SER A 43 -7.81 9.00 -5.72
N VAL A 44 -6.72 8.43 -5.20
CA VAL A 44 -6.32 8.53 -3.80
C VAL A 44 -4.88 9.03 -3.70
N GLN A 45 -4.69 10.14 -2.98
CA GLN A 45 -3.39 10.65 -2.58
C GLN A 45 -3.32 10.77 -1.06
N MET A 46 -2.39 10.06 -0.43
CA MET A 46 -2.27 10.08 1.04
C MET A 46 -0.83 10.22 1.52
N LEU A 47 -0.67 10.99 2.59
CA LEU A 47 0.52 11.02 3.43
C LEU A 47 0.13 10.65 4.86
N ILE A 48 0.72 9.58 5.39
CA ILE A 48 0.39 9.07 6.72
C ILE A 48 1.67 8.92 7.54
N THR A 49 1.65 9.47 8.75
CA THR A 49 2.64 9.22 9.80
C THR A 49 1.91 8.64 11.01
N ALA A 50 2.16 7.37 11.34
CA ALA A 50 1.46 6.73 12.45
C ALA A 50 2.23 5.62 13.14
N ILE A 51 1.80 5.18 14.33
CA ILE A 51 2.36 3.96 14.93
C ILE A 51 1.80 2.74 14.21
N SER A 52 0.48 2.68 14.05
CA SER A 52 -0.22 1.58 13.39
C SER A 52 -1.14 2.08 12.28
N VAL A 53 -1.04 1.47 11.10
CA VAL A 53 -1.86 1.78 9.94
C VAL A 53 -2.53 0.50 9.44
N GLN A 54 -3.86 0.51 9.38
CA GLN A 54 -4.67 -0.51 8.73
C GLN A 54 -5.53 0.14 7.65
N MET A 55 -5.34 -0.26 6.39
CA MET A 55 -6.09 0.32 5.27
C MET A 55 -6.63 -0.72 4.30
N HIS A 56 -7.83 -0.45 3.80
CA HIS A 56 -8.42 -1.12 2.66
C HIS A 56 -8.79 -0.08 1.60
N ILE A 57 -8.22 -0.20 0.39
CA ILE A 57 -8.39 0.77 -0.68
C ILE A 57 -8.82 0.07 -1.96
N THR A 58 -9.91 0.55 -2.55
CA THR A 58 -10.32 0.20 -3.91
C THR A 58 -10.34 1.46 -4.75
N ALA A 59 -9.42 1.58 -5.72
CA ALA A 59 -9.35 2.79 -6.53
C ALA A 59 -8.82 2.60 -7.95
N THR A 60 -9.01 3.59 -8.83
CA THR A 60 -8.36 3.54 -10.15
C THR A 60 -6.87 3.86 -10.03
N SER A 61 -6.53 4.92 -9.30
CA SER A 61 -5.16 5.38 -9.05
C SER A 61 -4.90 5.59 -7.57
N VAL A 62 -3.77 5.08 -7.09
CA VAL A 62 -3.33 5.23 -5.69
C VAL A 62 -1.90 5.77 -5.64
N GLN A 63 -1.71 6.87 -4.92
CA GLN A 63 -0.41 7.42 -4.56
C GLN A 63 -0.31 7.56 -3.03
N MET A 64 0.64 6.87 -2.40
CA MET A 64 0.80 6.91 -0.94
C MET A 64 2.23 7.09 -0.48
N HIS A 65 2.38 7.83 0.62
CA HIS A 65 3.59 7.91 1.41
C HIS A 65 3.25 7.57 2.87
N ILE A 66 3.86 6.52 3.41
CA ILE A 66 3.57 6.04 4.77
C ILE A 66 4.87 5.93 5.56
N THR A 67 4.88 6.52 6.76
CA THR A 67 5.92 6.30 7.76
C THR A 67 5.26 5.75 9.01
N ALA A 68 5.52 4.48 9.33
CA ALA A 68 4.88 3.86 10.49
C ALA A 68 5.67 2.73 11.15
N ILE A 69 5.29 2.33 12.37
CA ILE A 69 5.89 1.16 13.01
C ILE A 69 5.31 -0.12 12.39
N ALA A 70 3.99 -0.20 12.30
CA ALA A 70 3.26 -1.33 11.72
C ALA A 70 2.30 -0.89 10.62
N VAL A 71 2.34 -1.57 9.48
CA VAL A 71 1.48 -1.30 8.33
C VAL A 71 0.81 -2.59 7.87
N GLN A 72 -0.53 -2.57 7.81
CA GLN A 72 -1.35 -3.60 7.18
C GLN A 72 -2.21 -2.97 6.09
N MET A 73 -2.06 -3.44 4.84
CA MET A 73 -2.80 -2.87 3.72
C MET A 73 -3.36 -3.92 2.76
N HIS A 74 -4.56 -3.62 2.25
CA HIS A 74 -5.17 -4.30 1.12
C HIS A 74 -5.55 -3.27 0.06
N ILE A 75 -5.02 -3.43 -1.16
CA ILE A 75 -5.23 -2.48 -2.25
C ILE A 75 -5.67 -3.22 -3.51
N THR A 76 -6.76 -2.75 -4.12
CA THR A 76 -7.21 -3.16 -5.44
C THR A 76 -7.24 -1.92 -6.34
N ALA A 77 -6.37 -1.86 -7.35
CA ALA A 77 -6.32 -0.70 -8.23
C ALA A 77 -5.86 -0.96 -9.66
N ILE A 78 -5.98 0.03 -10.55
CA ILE A 78 -5.37 -0.05 -11.89
C ILE A 78 -3.89 0.36 -11.81
N SER A 79 -3.59 1.46 -11.13
CA SER A 79 -2.24 2.02 -10.96
C SER A 79 -1.92 2.28 -9.49
N VAL A 80 -0.70 1.93 -9.07
CA VAL A 80 -0.24 2.08 -7.68
C VAL A 80 1.20 2.62 -7.63
N GLN A 81 1.38 3.70 -6.89
CA GLN A 81 2.69 4.25 -6.52
C GLN A 81 2.76 4.42 -5.01
N MET A 82 3.75 3.78 -4.36
CA MET A 82 3.88 3.82 -2.92
C MET A 82 5.32 3.94 -2.44
N HIS A 83 5.49 4.70 -1.37
CA HIS A 83 6.69 4.76 -0.56
C HIS A 83 6.33 4.46 0.90
N ILE A 84 6.95 3.43 1.47
CA ILE A 84 6.67 2.98 2.83
C ILE A 84 7.99 2.87 3.59
N THR A 85 8.06 3.53 4.74
CA THR A 85 9.13 3.35 5.71
C THR A 85 8.52 2.78 6.99
N ALA A 86 8.85 1.52 7.29
CA ALA A 86 8.29 0.87 8.47
C ALA A 86 9.16 -0.23 9.06
N ILE A 87 8.86 -0.57 10.32
CA ILE A 87 9.48 -1.71 11.01
C ILE A 87 8.82 -3.03 10.57
N SER A 88 7.48 -3.04 10.48
CA SER A 88 6.70 -4.20 10.05
C SER A 88 5.69 -3.82 8.98
N VAL A 89 5.60 -4.63 7.92
CA VAL A 89 4.71 -4.40 6.78
C VAL A 89 4.07 -5.71 6.33
N GLN A 90 2.74 -5.72 6.22
CA GLN A 90 1.95 -6.75 5.57
C GLN A 90 1.09 -6.10 4.48
N MET A 91 1.24 -6.53 3.23
CA MET A 91 0.52 -5.94 2.09
C MET A 91 -0.07 -7.02 1.20
N HIS A 92 -1.26 -6.74 0.67
CA HIS A 92 -1.84 -7.45 -0.46
C HIS A 92 -2.27 -6.43 -1.51
N ILE A 93 -1.73 -6.55 -2.72
CA ILE A 93 -1.94 -5.58 -3.79
C ILE A 93 -2.33 -6.31 -5.07
N THR A 94 -3.48 -5.95 -5.61
CA THR A 94 -3.94 -6.41 -6.92
C THR A 94 -3.96 -5.21 -7.86
N ALA A 95 -3.02 -5.17 -8.81
CA ALA A 95 -2.89 -4.08 -9.78
C ALA A 95 -2.74 -4.55 -11.22
N ARG A 96 -3.39 -3.85 -12.16
CA ARG A 96 -3.34 -4.18 -13.60
C ARG A 96 -2.15 -3.55 -14.34
N ALA A 97 -1.61 -2.43 -13.85
CA ALA A 97 -0.50 -1.70 -14.45
C ALA A 97 0.61 -1.38 -13.43
N ARG A 98 1.69 -0.74 -13.91
CA ARG A 98 2.96 -0.50 -13.19
C ARG A 98 2.77 -0.20 -11.69
N VAL A 99 3.35 -1.07 -10.88
CA VAL A 99 3.51 -0.91 -9.44
C VAL A 99 4.92 -0.37 -9.18
N LYS A 100 5.03 0.80 -8.55
CA LYS A 100 6.30 1.32 -8.02
C LYS A 100 6.23 1.31 -6.51
N GLU A 101 6.94 0.36 -5.92
CA GLU A 101 7.05 0.20 -4.47
C GLU A 101 8.48 0.48 -4.04
N THR A 102 8.64 1.34 -3.05
CA THR A 102 9.88 1.51 -2.32
C THR A 102 9.57 1.26 -0.85
N VAL A 103 9.99 0.10 -0.34
CA VAL A 103 9.79 -0.29 1.05
C VAL A 103 11.14 -0.26 1.77
N GLY A 104 11.34 0.76 2.61
CA GLY A 104 12.49 0.88 3.49
C GLY A 104 12.20 0.20 4.81
N TYR A 105 12.88 -0.91 5.08
CA TYR A 105 12.78 -1.62 6.36
C TYR A 105 13.93 -1.21 7.29
N PHE A 106 13.62 -0.86 8.54
CA PHE A 106 14.62 -0.66 9.59
C PHE A 106 14.80 -1.98 10.36
N PHE A 107 15.72 -2.84 9.92
CA PHE A 107 16.07 -4.09 10.63
C PHE A 107 17.48 -4.02 11.22
N PRO A 108 17.71 -4.46 12.48
CA PRO A 108 19.04 -4.90 12.89
C PRO A 108 19.45 -6.12 12.05
N CYS A 109 20.67 -6.06 11.52
CA CYS A 109 21.26 -6.89 10.49
C CYS A 109 21.18 -8.42 10.75
N SER A 110 20.31 -9.19 10.06
CA SER A 110 20.53 -10.65 9.83
C SER A 110 19.53 -11.35 8.88
N LEU A 111 18.28 -10.90 8.75
CA LEU A 111 17.24 -11.66 8.00
C LEU A 111 17.11 -11.35 6.49
N PHE A 112 17.83 -10.35 5.98
CA PHE A 112 17.61 -9.83 4.62
C PHE A 112 18.13 -10.77 3.49
N LEU A 113 19.09 -11.66 3.79
CA LEU A 113 19.65 -12.57 2.79
C LEU A 113 18.71 -13.72 2.41
N THR A 114 17.69 -14.02 3.21
CA THR A 114 16.79 -15.17 2.99
C THR A 114 15.64 -14.81 2.04
N GLN A 115 15.15 -13.57 2.07
CA GLN A 115 14.02 -13.11 1.26
C GLN A 115 14.41 -12.77 -0.19
N ILE A 116 15.63 -12.27 -0.43
CA ILE A 116 16.14 -12.03 -1.79
C ILE A 116 16.38 -13.36 -2.54
N ARG A 117 16.81 -14.42 -1.84
CA ARG A 117 17.02 -15.74 -2.46
C ARG A 117 15.71 -16.34 -2.98
N ASN A 118 14.57 -16.12 -2.32
CA ASN A 118 13.29 -16.68 -2.77
C ASN A 118 12.68 -15.95 -3.98
N THR A 119 12.85 -14.63 -4.07
CA THR A 119 12.26 -13.85 -5.18
C THR A 119 13.03 -13.98 -6.50
N ALA A 120 14.35 -14.22 -6.46
CA ALA A 120 15.14 -14.52 -7.65
C ALA A 120 14.88 -15.95 -8.19
N THR A 121 14.64 -16.92 -7.31
CA THR A 121 14.40 -18.32 -7.72
C THR A 121 13.02 -18.51 -8.37
N VAL A 122 11.99 -17.81 -7.88
CA VAL A 122 10.61 -17.85 -8.45
C VAL A 122 10.54 -17.18 -9.82
N ARG A 123 11.34 -16.13 -10.07
CA ARG A 123 11.34 -15.45 -11.37
C ARG A 123 11.97 -16.32 -12.48
N LYS A 124 13.03 -17.08 -12.17
CA LYS A 124 13.64 -18.01 -13.15
C LYS A 124 12.79 -19.24 -13.46
N THR A 125 11.98 -19.71 -12.52
CA THR A 125 11.12 -20.90 -12.74
C THR A 125 9.93 -20.58 -13.65
N ASN A 126 9.35 -19.37 -13.55
CA ASN A 126 8.22 -19.00 -14.40
C ASN A 126 8.60 -18.76 -15.87
N GLU A 127 9.82 -18.30 -16.17
CA GLU A 127 10.27 -18.13 -17.57
C GLU A 127 10.55 -19.49 -18.25
N LEU A 128 11.07 -20.48 -17.51
CA LEU A 128 11.32 -21.83 -18.03
C LEU A 128 10.04 -22.63 -18.32
N ILE A 129 8.97 -22.41 -17.55
CA ILE A 129 7.68 -23.11 -17.76
C ILE A 129 6.95 -22.58 -19.00
N ILE A 130 7.02 -21.27 -19.26
CA ILE A 130 6.35 -20.66 -20.43
C ILE A 130 7.03 -21.05 -21.74
N LEU A 131 8.37 -21.13 -21.76
CA LEU A 131 9.11 -21.57 -22.95
C LEU A 131 8.83 -23.04 -23.32
N ASN A 132 8.60 -23.91 -22.34
CA ASN A 132 8.32 -25.33 -22.59
C ASN A 132 6.90 -25.57 -23.14
N TYR A 133 5.97 -24.63 -22.94
CA TYR A 133 4.60 -24.70 -23.46
C TYR A 133 4.45 -24.15 -24.89
N LEU A 134 5.41 -23.35 -25.38
CA LEU A 134 5.38 -22.77 -26.72
C LEU A 134 6.20 -23.57 -27.74
N LEU A 135 7.07 -24.48 -27.27
CA LEU A 135 7.95 -25.31 -28.11
C LEU A 135 7.43 -26.75 -28.29
N ASN A 136 6.23 -27.06 -27.81
CA ASN A 136 5.57 -28.37 -27.95
C ASN A 136 4.21 -28.22 -28.63
#